data_AF-A0A0D2LRB7-F1
#
_entry.id   AF-A0A0D2LRB7-F1
#
_cell.length_a   1.000
_cell.length_b   1.000
_cell.length_c   1.000
_cell.angle_alpha   90.00
_cell.angle_beta   90.00
_cell.angle_gamma   90.00
#
_symmetry.space_group_name_H-M   'P 1'
#
loop_
_entity.id
_entity.type
_entity.pdbx_description
1 polymer ?
#
loop_
_entity_poly.entity_id
_entity_poly.type
_entity_poly.pdbx_seq_one_letter_code
_entity_poly.pdbx_strand_id
1 'polypeptide(L)'
;MEGAIACVRPGLVTQTCGALARALRYFESHARVLHGGGLNPASANPCVGYGHGEVAFLLEVYGQLEEPDGIEGLVHLRQGGLTVSDQMLSAEKAGAWSEALALYEQASSARGRCGRAAALSQEETSACAEAGGGAGAGVGAAAVAAAEAQMAAGGGALYGPEGLRPLQQGHLRCLLQAGRLQTLLRLVDGLLARCRGATGIAAAATAPAPGALLVPPAAATPGAAAAACQLSALGVAAAWRLGAWRLLRGYLSVLQPPGGPDSGAAAAAAAAALGAGDQWELGVGALLEAMQRGAEEEMRGGLQAMRSSVLAVLPAVAAESYARAYPLVAKLHMLTEVEEAFGLMSKVRGA
;
A
#
# COMPACT_ATOMS: atom_id res chain seq x y z
N MET A 1 11.15 -8.90 -40.09
CA MET A 1 10.26 -9.02 -38.91
C MET A 1 10.72 -8.13 -37.74
N GLU A 2 11.37 -6.99 -38.00
CA GLU A 2 11.83 -6.06 -36.95
C GLU A 2 10.88 -4.86 -36.74
N GLY A 3 9.89 -4.67 -37.62
CA GLY A 3 8.96 -3.53 -37.57
C GLY A 3 7.74 -3.70 -36.65
N ALA A 4 7.53 -4.87 -36.04
CA ALA A 4 6.34 -5.12 -35.21
C ALA A 4 6.53 -4.79 -33.72
N ILE A 5 7.76 -4.51 -33.29
CA ILE A 5 8.09 -4.18 -31.88
C ILE A 5 7.77 -2.72 -31.56
N ALA A 6 7.58 -1.86 -32.58
CA ALA A 6 7.31 -0.43 -32.39
C ALA A 6 5.91 -0.10 -31.84
N CYS A 7 4.97 -1.06 -31.84
CA CYS A 7 3.57 -0.79 -31.46
C CYS A 7 3.15 -1.38 -30.11
N VAL A 8 3.99 -2.17 -29.45
CA VAL A 8 3.73 -2.66 -28.10
C VAL A 8 4.63 -1.87 -27.18
N ARG A 9 4.08 -1.00 -26.30
CA ARG A 9 4.82 -0.44 -25.18
C ARG A 9 5.50 -1.59 -24.43
N PRO A 10 6.83 -1.81 -24.55
CA PRO A 10 7.49 -3.02 -24.03
C PRO A 10 7.42 -3.10 -22.50
N GLY A 11 7.20 -1.94 -21.85
CA GLY A 11 7.10 -1.81 -20.41
C GLY A 11 5.89 -2.51 -19.79
N LEU A 12 4.73 -2.53 -20.46
CA LEU A 12 3.50 -3.04 -19.81
C LEU A 12 3.45 -4.57 -19.71
N VAL A 13 4.04 -5.29 -20.69
CA VAL A 13 3.92 -6.76 -20.81
C VAL A 13 4.94 -7.51 -19.95
N THR A 14 6.06 -6.87 -19.60
CA THR A 14 7.11 -7.48 -18.77
C THR A 14 6.91 -7.23 -17.27
N GLN A 15 6.14 -6.21 -16.89
CA GLN A 15 5.76 -5.88 -15.50
C GLN A 15 4.91 -6.97 -14.84
N THR A 16 4.02 -7.62 -15.60
CA THR A 16 3.15 -8.67 -15.06
C THR A 16 3.86 -10.00 -14.83
N CYS A 17 5.04 -10.19 -15.42
CA CYS A 17 5.74 -11.48 -15.47
C CYS A 17 6.89 -11.59 -14.46
N GLY A 18 7.11 -10.58 -13.62
CA GLY A 18 8.17 -10.57 -12.59
C GLY A 18 9.61 -10.51 -13.12
N ALA A 19 9.82 -10.57 -14.44
CA ALA A 19 11.14 -10.61 -15.07
C ALA A 19 11.75 -9.20 -15.25
N LEU A 20 12.12 -8.56 -14.15
CA LEU A 20 12.56 -7.16 -14.10
C LEU A 20 13.84 -6.91 -14.91
N ALA A 21 14.80 -7.83 -14.87
CA ALA A 21 16.05 -7.72 -15.64
C ALA A 21 15.81 -7.71 -17.17
N ARG A 22 14.79 -8.44 -17.64
CA ARG A 22 14.41 -8.42 -19.06
C ARG A 22 13.72 -7.11 -19.42
N ALA A 23 12.87 -6.60 -18.53
CA ALA A 23 12.20 -5.31 -18.70
C ALA A 23 13.22 -4.18 -18.87
N LEU A 24 14.24 -4.12 -18.00
CA LEU A 24 15.34 -3.15 -18.10
C LEU A 24 16.10 -3.27 -19.43
N ARG A 25 16.46 -4.49 -19.84
CA ARG A 25 17.17 -4.72 -21.10
C ARG A 25 16.38 -4.23 -22.32
N TYR A 26 15.08 -4.49 -22.37
CA TYR A 26 14.23 -4.03 -23.47
C TYR A 26 14.07 -2.51 -23.45
N PHE A 27 13.91 -1.93 -22.26
CA PHE A 27 13.83 -0.48 -22.10
C PHE A 27 15.13 0.20 -22.56
N GLU A 28 16.30 -0.29 -22.16
CA GLU A 28 17.58 0.26 -22.62
C GLU A 28 17.73 0.18 -24.13
N SER A 29 17.34 -0.95 -24.73
CA SER A 29 17.41 -1.13 -26.18
C SER A 29 16.49 -0.12 -26.90
N HIS A 30 15.30 0.11 -26.36
CA HIS A 30 14.35 1.10 -26.85
C HIS A 30 14.88 2.54 -26.67
N ALA A 31 15.45 2.86 -25.50
CA ALA A 31 16.04 4.16 -25.22
C ALA A 31 17.22 4.47 -26.16
N ARG A 32 18.07 3.47 -26.48
CA ARG A 32 19.18 3.62 -27.43
C ARG A 32 18.69 3.97 -28.85
N VAL A 33 17.55 3.39 -29.27
CA VAL A 33 16.96 3.67 -30.59
C VAL A 33 16.29 5.04 -30.64
N LEU A 34 15.56 5.44 -29.59
CA LEU A 34 14.85 6.72 -29.54
C LEU A 34 15.79 7.92 -29.33
N HIS A 35 16.72 7.79 -28.39
CA HIS A 35 17.50 8.90 -27.87
C HIS A 35 18.95 8.91 -28.38
N GLY A 36 19.37 7.88 -29.11
CA GLY A 36 20.71 7.79 -29.69
C GLY A 36 21.85 7.60 -28.69
N GLY A 37 21.54 7.20 -27.44
CA GLY A 37 22.50 7.01 -26.34
C GLY A 37 22.01 6.01 -25.28
N GLY A 38 22.92 5.50 -24.46
CA GLY A 38 22.58 4.61 -23.32
C GLY A 38 22.20 5.37 -22.06
N LEU A 39 21.81 4.65 -20.99
CA LEU A 39 21.53 5.21 -19.65
C LEU A 39 22.77 5.85 -18.97
N ASN A 40 23.94 5.79 -19.60
CA ASN A 40 25.15 6.38 -19.06
C ASN A 40 25.15 7.90 -19.32
N PRO A 41 25.15 8.74 -18.26
CA PRO A 41 25.17 10.21 -18.39
C PRO A 41 26.42 10.72 -19.14
N ALA A 42 27.52 9.97 -19.15
CA ALA A 42 28.72 10.30 -19.92
C ALA A 42 28.60 9.96 -21.43
N SER A 43 27.60 9.17 -21.82
CA SER A 43 27.27 8.85 -23.22
C SER A 43 26.06 9.63 -23.74
N ALA A 44 25.35 10.33 -22.85
CA ALA A 44 24.20 11.13 -23.21
C ALA A 44 24.69 12.41 -23.90
N ASN A 45 24.14 12.67 -25.09
CA ASN A 45 24.15 14.04 -25.59
C ASN A 45 23.44 14.91 -24.54
N PRO A 46 24.03 16.05 -24.09
CA PRO A 46 23.47 16.89 -23.02
C PRO A 46 22.09 17.49 -23.34
N CYS A 47 21.53 17.21 -24.52
CA CYS A 47 20.22 17.65 -24.98
C CYS A 47 19.13 16.57 -24.88
N VAL A 48 19.47 15.33 -24.49
CA VAL A 48 18.50 14.26 -24.26
C VAL A 48 18.20 14.21 -22.79
N GLY A 49 16.95 14.44 -22.42
CA GLY A 49 16.47 14.04 -21.10
C GLY A 49 15.21 13.22 -21.23
N TYR A 50 15.03 12.37 -20.23
CA TYR A 50 13.97 11.39 -20.21
C TYR A 50 12.63 12.06 -19.92
N GLY A 51 11.61 11.65 -20.66
CA GLY A 51 10.25 12.11 -20.41
C GLY A 51 9.72 11.57 -19.08
N HIS A 52 8.73 12.24 -18.50
CA HIS A 52 8.12 11.81 -17.22
C HIS A 52 7.64 10.35 -17.22
N GLY A 53 7.11 9.85 -18.34
CA GLY A 53 6.65 8.46 -18.46
C GLY A 53 7.78 7.42 -18.45
N GLU A 54 8.95 7.77 -19.00
CA GLU A 54 10.12 6.87 -19.03
C GLU A 54 10.77 6.76 -17.66
N VAL A 55 10.92 7.90 -16.96
CA VAL A 55 11.45 7.93 -15.59
C VAL A 55 10.48 7.23 -14.62
N ALA A 56 9.16 7.43 -14.77
CA ALA A 56 8.18 6.75 -13.93
C ALA A 56 8.26 5.22 -14.09
N PHE A 57 8.40 4.73 -15.33
CA PHE A 57 8.61 3.31 -15.60
C PHE A 57 9.90 2.78 -14.95
N LEU A 58 11.01 3.50 -15.09
CA LEU A 58 12.29 3.12 -14.48
C LEU A 58 12.21 3.08 -12.95
N LEU A 59 11.61 4.11 -12.33
CA LEU A 59 11.41 4.17 -10.88
C LEU A 59 10.56 3.02 -10.37
N GLU A 60 9.55 2.58 -11.12
CA GLU A 60 8.75 1.41 -10.78
C GLU A 60 9.58 0.12 -10.81
N VAL A 61 10.35 -0.10 -11.87
CA VAL A 61 11.19 -1.30 -12.02
C VAL A 61 12.28 -1.33 -10.96
N TYR A 62 13.02 -0.24 -10.78
CA TYR A 62 14.05 -0.12 -9.73
C TYR A 62 13.44 -0.18 -8.31
N GLY A 63 12.22 0.34 -8.13
CA GLY A 63 11.45 0.19 -6.90
C GLY A 63 11.19 -1.27 -6.52
N GLN A 64 10.98 -2.15 -7.51
CA GLN A 64 10.79 -3.59 -7.30
C GLN A 64 12.11 -4.37 -7.18
N LEU A 65 13.21 -3.86 -7.75
CA LEU A 65 14.57 -4.39 -7.50
C LEU A 65 15.06 -4.09 -6.09
N GLU A 66 14.48 -3.08 -5.42
CA GLU A 66 14.89 -2.62 -4.08
C GLU A 66 16.34 -2.10 -4.04
N GLU A 67 16.80 -1.47 -5.13
CA GLU A 67 18.12 -0.85 -5.23
C GLU A 67 18.01 0.68 -5.01
N PRO A 68 18.31 1.20 -3.80
CA PRO A 68 18.11 2.61 -3.47
C PRO A 68 19.00 3.54 -4.29
N ASP A 69 20.26 3.15 -4.52
CA ASP A 69 21.24 3.93 -5.28
C ASP A 69 20.77 4.19 -6.72
N GLY A 70 20.14 3.19 -7.34
CA GLY A 70 19.59 3.31 -8.69
C GLY A 70 18.40 4.28 -8.76
N ILE A 71 17.56 4.29 -7.73
CA ILE A 71 16.39 5.19 -7.65
C ILE A 71 16.85 6.63 -7.52
N GLU A 72 17.79 6.93 -6.63
CA GLU A 72 18.32 8.29 -6.43
C GLU A 72 18.86 8.87 -7.75
N GLY A 73 19.67 8.09 -8.48
CA GLY A 73 20.17 8.49 -9.79
C GLY A 73 19.08 8.78 -10.81
N LEU A 74 18.00 7.99 -10.85
CA LEU A 74 16.88 8.16 -11.77
C LEU A 74 16.04 9.40 -11.48
N VAL A 75 15.86 9.74 -10.20
CA VAL A 75 15.10 10.93 -9.81
C VAL A 75 15.81 12.20 -10.32
N HIS A 76 17.15 12.22 -10.34
CA HIS A 76 17.93 13.33 -10.90
C HIS A 76 17.91 13.45 -12.42
N LEU A 77 17.54 12.38 -13.15
CA LEU A 77 17.45 12.39 -14.62
C LEU A 77 16.16 13.01 -15.17
N ARG A 78 15.19 13.33 -14.30
CA ARG A 78 13.88 13.87 -14.70
C ARG A 78 13.99 15.32 -15.16
N GLN A 79 13.59 15.58 -16.41
CA GLN A 79 13.37 16.95 -16.88
C GLN A 79 12.16 17.55 -16.15
N GLY A 80 12.33 18.72 -15.53
CA GLY A 80 11.28 19.40 -14.76
C GLY A 80 11.41 19.30 -13.23
N GLY A 81 12.46 18.64 -12.73
CA GLY A 81 12.81 18.63 -11.32
C GLY A 81 12.14 17.52 -10.50
N LEU A 82 12.50 17.50 -9.23
CA LEU A 82 12.15 16.47 -8.25
C LEU A 82 10.64 16.55 -7.89
N THR A 83 9.84 15.55 -8.26
CA THR A 83 8.45 15.51 -7.77
C THR A 83 8.43 15.05 -6.31
N VAL A 84 7.45 15.54 -5.54
CA VAL A 84 7.29 15.15 -4.12
C VAL A 84 7.07 13.64 -3.98
N SER A 85 6.36 13.01 -4.93
CA SER A 85 6.15 11.56 -4.95
C SER A 85 7.44 10.79 -5.21
N ASP A 86 8.33 11.28 -6.08
CA ASP A 86 9.63 10.65 -6.34
C ASP A 86 10.55 10.77 -5.12
N GLN A 87 10.52 11.91 -4.43
CA GLN A 87 11.24 12.13 -3.17
C GLN A 87 10.78 11.16 -2.08
N MET A 88 9.47 10.96 -1.94
CA MET A 88 8.93 9.96 -1.00
C MET A 88 9.44 8.56 -1.32
N LEU A 89 9.36 8.15 -2.58
CA LEU A 89 9.82 6.82 -3.00
C LEU A 89 11.32 6.62 -2.73
N SER A 90 12.13 7.64 -3.03
CA SER A 90 13.57 7.62 -2.74
C SER A 90 13.84 7.49 -1.25
N ALA A 91 13.17 8.30 -0.41
CA ALA A 91 13.32 8.24 1.05
C ALA A 91 12.86 6.91 1.65
N GLU A 92 11.75 6.33 1.16
CA GLU A 92 11.27 5.01 1.57
C GLU A 92 12.28 3.90 1.26
N LYS A 93 12.88 3.94 0.06
CA LYS A 93 13.81 2.91 -0.40
C LYS A 93 15.20 3.06 0.21
N ALA A 94 15.62 4.28 0.52
CA ALA A 94 16.84 4.57 1.28
C ALA A 94 16.73 4.18 2.77
N GLY A 95 15.53 3.84 3.26
CA GLY A 95 15.29 3.56 4.68
C GLY A 95 15.32 4.81 5.58
N ALA A 96 15.27 6.00 4.98
CA ALA A 96 15.24 7.29 5.68
C ALA A 96 13.81 7.62 6.16
N TRP A 97 13.28 6.79 7.07
CA TRP A 97 11.87 6.87 7.48
C TRP A 97 11.45 8.21 8.09
N SER A 98 12.37 8.94 8.74
CA SER A 98 12.08 10.28 9.28
C SER A 98 11.84 11.32 8.19
N GLU A 99 12.60 11.25 7.10
CA GLU A 99 12.44 12.13 5.94
C GLU A 99 11.17 11.79 5.18
N ALA A 100 10.93 10.49 4.94
CA ALA A 100 9.69 10.02 4.33
C ALA A 100 8.45 10.51 5.10
N LEU A 101 8.46 10.42 6.43
CA LEU A 101 7.36 10.93 7.28
C LEU A 101 7.15 12.45 7.11
N ALA A 102 8.23 13.23 7.10
CA ALA A 102 8.15 14.67 6.89
C ALA A 102 7.56 15.00 5.49
N LEU A 103 7.96 14.27 4.45
CA LEU A 103 7.43 14.43 3.10
C LEU A 103 5.93 14.07 3.03
N TYR A 104 5.49 13.01 3.72
CA TYR A 104 4.07 12.66 3.83
C TYR A 104 3.25 13.73 4.55
N GLU A 105 3.79 14.32 5.63
CA GLU A 105 3.15 15.42 6.36
C GLU A 105 3.08 16.69 5.49
N GLN A 106 4.12 16.98 4.73
CA GLN A 106 4.14 18.12 3.81
C GLN A 106 3.12 17.95 2.67
N ALA A 107 3.03 16.76 2.08
CA ALA A 107 2.10 16.49 0.98
C ALA A 107 0.64 16.45 1.44
N SER A 108 0.37 15.88 2.61
CA SER A 108 -0.97 15.93 3.21
C SER A 108 -1.38 17.37 3.55
N SER A 109 -0.45 18.18 4.06
CA SER A 109 -0.67 19.61 4.35
C SER A 109 -0.88 20.45 3.09
N ALA A 110 -0.13 20.16 2.01
CA ALA A 110 -0.29 20.84 0.72
C ALA A 110 -1.69 20.59 0.13
N ARG A 111 -2.20 19.36 0.23
CA ARG A 111 -3.55 19.01 -0.20
C ARG A 111 -4.63 19.71 0.63
N GLY A 112 -4.43 19.85 1.95
CA GLY A 112 -5.33 20.61 2.83
C GLY A 112 -5.40 22.09 2.49
N ARG A 113 -4.25 22.71 2.15
CA ARG A 113 -4.18 24.11 1.71
C ARG A 113 -4.81 24.33 0.35
N CYS A 114 -4.58 23.44 -0.62
CA CYS A 114 -5.19 23.50 -1.95
C CYS A 114 -6.71 23.30 -1.89
N GLY A 115 -7.19 22.35 -1.08
CA GLY A 115 -8.63 22.17 -0.84
C GLY A 115 -9.30 23.37 -0.17
N ARG A 116 -8.59 24.05 0.76
CA ARG A 116 -9.10 25.28 1.39
C ARG A 116 -9.07 26.48 0.45
N ALA A 117 -8.03 26.61 -0.38
CA ALA A 117 -7.97 27.64 -1.43
C ALA A 117 -9.05 27.44 -2.50
N ALA A 118 -9.30 26.19 -2.92
CA ALA A 118 -10.36 25.83 -3.84
C ALA A 118 -11.76 26.11 -3.26
N ALA A 119 -11.98 25.84 -1.96
CA ALA A 119 -13.22 26.16 -1.27
C ALA A 119 -13.46 27.68 -1.18
N LEU A 120 -12.42 28.46 -0.89
CA LEU A 120 -12.50 29.93 -0.86
C LEU A 120 -12.81 30.52 -2.25
N SER A 121 -12.24 29.95 -3.32
CA SER A 121 -12.56 30.36 -4.70
C SER A 121 -13.95 29.92 -5.18
N GLN A 122 -14.54 28.87 -4.59
CA GLN A 122 -15.92 28.47 -4.86
C GLN A 122 -16.93 29.40 -4.17
N GLU A 123 -16.61 29.93 -2.99
CA GLU A 123 -17.44 30.96 -2.34
C GLU A 123 -17.45 32.27 -3.15
N GLU A 124 -16.30 32.69 -3.70
CA GLU A 124 -16.21 33.89 -4.55
C GLU A 124 -16.89 33.73 -5.92
N THR A 125 -16.87 32.53 -6.51
CA THR A 125 -17.56 32.26 -7.78
C THR A 125 -19.07 32.03 -7.62
N SER A 126 -19.54 31.62 -6.44
CA SER A 126 -20.97 31.51 -6.12
C SER A 126 -21.68 32.88 -5.97
N ALA A 127 -20.91 33.96 -5.74
CA ALA A 127 -21.41 35.33 -5.72
C ALA A 127 -21.50 35.98 -7.11
N CYS A 128 -20.95 35.35 -8.16
CA CYS A 128 -20.91 35.90 -9.53
C CYS A 128 -21.69 35.05 -10.56
N ALA A 129 -22.44 34.04 -10.13
CA ALA A 129 -23.18 33.11 -11.01
C ALA A 129 -24.57 33.64 -11.45
N GLU A 130 -24.69 34.94 -11.71
CA GLU A 130 -25.79 35.54 -12.48
C GLU A 130 -25.24 36.49 -13.56
N ALA A 131 -24.42 35.99 -14.48
CA ALA A 131 -24.22 36.65 -15.77
C ALA A 131 -23.53 35.73 -16.82
N GLY A 132 -24.29 35.35 -17.85
CA GLY A 132 -23.85 35.32 -19.26
C GLY A 132 -22.81 34.29 -19.71
N GLY A 133 -23.22 33.40 -20.63
CA GLY A 133 -22.37 32.37 -21.24
C GLY A 133 -21.50 32.80 -22.43
N GLY A 134 -20.68 31.86 -22.89
CA GLY A 134 -19.89 31.94 -24.13
C GLY A 134 -18.74 30.93 -24.16
N ALA A 135 -18.74 30.03 -25.13
CA ALA A 135 -17.90 28.83 -25.25
C ALA A 135 -16.52 29.05 -25.90
N GLY A 136 -15.56 28.13 -25.68
CA GLY A 136 -14.56 27.77 -26.70
C GLY A 136 -13.18 27.27 -26.24
N ALA A 137 -12.93 25.97 -26.45
CA ALA A 137 -11.66 25.31 -26.85
C ALA A 137 -10.56 24.97 -25.81
N GLY A 138 -10.23 23.66 -25.74
CA GLY A 138 -9.00 23.13 -25.10
C GLY A 138 -9.03 21.63 -24.77
N VAL A 139 -9.26 20.73 -25.74
CA VAL A 139 -9.55 19.28 -25.50
C VAL A 139 -8.31 18.43 -25.15
N GLY A 140 -7.10 18.99 -25.14
CA GLY A 140 -5.87 18.22 -24.82
C GLY A 140 -5.40 18.27 -23.36
N ALA A 141 -5.65 19.38 -22.66
CA ALA A 141 -5.28 19.57 -21.25
C ALA A 141 -6.33 18.99 -20.29
N ALA A 142 -7.54 18.73 -20.79
CA ALA A 142 -8.68 18.29 -20.00
C ALA A 142 -8.53 16.89 -19.40
N ALA A 143 -7.72 15.98 -19.98
CA ALA A 143 -7.56 14.62 -19.43
C ALA A 143 -6.57 14.56 -18.26
N VAL A 144 -5.47 15.33 -18.33
CA VAL A 144 -4.49 15.45 -17.23
C VAL A 144 -5.06 16.36 -16.13
N ALA A 145 -5.74 17.45 -16.51
CA ALA A 145 -6.50 18.27 -15.57
C ALA A 145 -7.73 17.54 -15.01
N ALA A 146 -8.35 16.57 -15.70
CA ALA A 146 -9.42 15.74 -15.13
C ALA A 146 -8.87 14.71 -14.13
N ALA A 147 -7.67 14.16 -14.34
CA ALA A 147 -7.02 13.30 -13.36
C ALA A 147 -6.59 14.08 -12.10
N GLU A 148 -6.10 15.31 -12.27
CA GLU A 148 -5.77 16.22 -11.16
C GLU A 148 -7.02 16.85 -10.52
N ALA A 149 -8.10 17.10 -11.27
CA ALA A 149 -9.37 17.59 -10.77
C ALA A 149 -10.19 16.49 -10.08
N GLN A 150 -10.10 15.22 -10.50
CA GLN A 150 -10.63 14.08 -9.74
C GLN A 150 -9.84 13.87 -8.43
N MET A 151 -8.56 14.27 -8.38
CA MET A 151 -7.80 14.34 -7.14
C MET A 151 -8.19 15.53 -6.25
N ALA A 152 -8.64 16.65 -6.82
CA ALA A 152 -9.06 17.85 -6.09
C ALA A 152 -10.54 17.84 -5.64
N ALA A 153 -11.44 17.16 -6.37
CA ALA A 153 -12.88 17.14 -6.12
C ALA A 153 -13.33 16.16 -5.03
N GLY A 154 -12.42 15.40 -4.43
CA GLY A 154 -12.70 14.48 -3.32
C GLY A 154 -12.73 15.16 -1.95
N GLY A 155 -13.53 16.22 -1.80
CA GLY A 155 -13.84 16.84 -0.52
C GLY A 155 -14.66 15.87 0.34
N GLY A 156 -14.08 15.35 1.42
CA GLY A 156 -14.82 14.68 2.51
C GLY A 156 -14.69 13.15 2.61
N ALA A 157 -14.39 12.41 1.54
CA ALA A 157 -14.33 10.94 1.64
C ALA A 157 -12.98 10.43 2.18
N LEU A 158 -12.97 9.87 3.40
CA LEU A 158 -11.78 9.30 4.06
C LEU A 158 -11.16 8.11 3.29
N TYR A 159 -11.93 7.47 2.41
CA TYR A 159 -11.56 6.29 1.64
C TYR A 159 -11.97 6.45 0.17
N GLY A 160 -11.25 5.80 -0.73
CA GLY A 160 -11.58 5.66 -2.15
C GLY A 160 -12.37 4.37 -2.44
N PRO A 161 -12.66 4.07 -3.72
CA PRO A 161 -13.33 2.83 -4.10
C PRO A 161 -12.52 1.56 -3.72
N GLU A 162 -11.19 1.67 -3.59
CA GLU A 162 -10.28 0.56 -3.25
C GLU A 162 -9.82 0.52 -1.78
N GLY A 163 -10.33 1.40 -0.90
CA GLY A 163 -9.91 1.43 0.50
C GLY A 163 -9.23 2.74 0.92
N LEU A 164 -8.13 2.66 1.69
CA LEU A 164 -7.41 3.85 2.15
C LEU A 164 -6.82 4.64 0.98
N ARG A 165 -6.71 5.96 1.16
CA ARG A 165 -5.96 6.79 0.21
C ARG A 165 -4.48 6.37 0.21
N PRO A 166 -3.81 6.29 -0.95
CA PRO A 166 -2.43 5.79 -1.04
C PRO A 166 -1.43 6.61 -0.21
N LEU A 167 -1.60 7.95 -0.16
CA LEU A 167 -0.78 8.82 0.71
C LEU A 167 -0.93 8.51 2.20
N GLN A 168 -2.17 8.19 2.63
CA GLN A 168 -2.45 7.86 4.01
C GLN A 168 -1.92 6.47 4.37
N GLN A 169 -2.06 5.52 3.44
CA GLN A 169 -1.49 4.19 3.57
C GLN A 169 0.04 4.24 3.67
N GLY A 170 0.71 5.01 2.81
CA GLY A 170 2.16 5.23 2.85
C GLY A 170 2.63 5.85 4.16
N HIS A 171 1.94 6.89 4.64
CA HIS A 171 2.23 7.50 5.94
C HIS A 171 2.14 6.50 7.11
N LEU A 172 1.07 5.69 7.16
CA LEU A 172 0.91 4.68 8.20
C LEU A 172 1.96 3.58 8.10
N ARG A 173 2.34 3.15 6.88
CA ARG A 173 3.44 2.21 6.66
C ARG A 173 4.77 2.77 7.13
N CYS A 174 5.05 4.03 6.86
CA CYS A 174 6.25 4.71 7.36
C CYS A 174 6.28 4.75 8.89
N LEU A 175 5.14 5.03 9.56
CA LEU A 175 5.07 4.98 11.03
C LEU A 175 5.35 3.58 11.58
N LEU A 176 4.90 2.53 10.89
CA LEU A 176 5.18 1.14 11.25
C LEU A 176 6.67 0.82 11.15
N GLN A 177 7.33 1.20 10.06
CA GLN A 177 8.75 0.93 9.83
C GLN A 177 9.67 1.82 10.69
N ALA A 178 9.26 3.05 10.98
CA ALA A 178 9.96 3.94 11.91
C ALA A 178 9.85 3.51 13.39
N GLY A 179 9.04 2.49 13.71
CA GLY A 179 8.85 2.01 15.08
C GLY A 179 7.96 2.89 15.96
N ARG A 180 7.22 3.86 15.38
CA ARG A 180 6.28 4.74 16.12
C ARG A 180 4.93 4.05 16.35
N LEU A 181 4.97 2.86 16.95
CA LEU A 181 3.84 1.92 17.03
C LEU A 181 2.66 2.47 17.85
N GLN A 182 2.93 3.18 18.95
CA GLN A 182 1.88 3.78 19.79
C GLN A 182 1.10 4.88 19.08
N THR A 183 1.80 5.72 18.31
CA THR A 183 1.17 6.76 17.48
C THR A 183 0.32 6.13 16.39
N LEU A 184 0.85 5.08 15.75
CA LEU A 184 0.12 4.32 14.74
C LEU A 184 -1.17 3.73 15.29
N LEU A 185 -1.14 3.07 16.46
CA LEU A 185 -2.34 2.48 17.07
C LEU A 185 -3.43 3.53 17.34
N ARG A 186 -3.06 4.69 17.91
CA ARG A 186 -4.02 5.79 18.15
C ARG A 186 -4.64 6.31 16.86
N LEU A 187 -3.84 6.43 15.79
CA LEU A 187 -4.35 6.86 14.49
C LEU A 187 -5.27 5.80 13.87
N VAL A 188 -4.89 4.52 13.95
CA VAL A 188 -5.70 3.40 13.45
C VAL A 188 -7.04 3.33 14.18
N ASP A 189 -7.06 3.42 15.51
CA ASP A 189 -8.30 3.43 16.29
C ASP A 189 -9.19 4.62 15.95
N GLY A 190 -8.60 5.82 15.82
CA GLY A 190 -9.33 7.02 15.43
C GLY A 190 -9.88 6.99 14.00
N LEU A 191 -9.25 6.24 13.10
CA LEU A 191 -9.73 6.04 11.72
C LEU A 191 -10.77 4.93 11.64
N LEU A 192 -10.58 3.82 12.34
CA LEU A 192 -11.56 2.74 12.46
C LEU A 192 -12.87 3.22 13.09
N ALA A 193 -12.79 4.08 14.12
CA ALA A 193 -13.97 4.71 14.71
C ALA A 193 -14.73 5.56 13.70
N ARG A 194 -14.02 6.28 12.81
CA ARG A 194 -14.64 7.08 11.74
C ARG A 194 -15.26 6.20 10.64
N CYS A 195 -14.62 5.10 10.27
CA CYS A 195 -15.20 4.12 9.33
C CYS A 195 -16.51 3.51 9.88
N ARG A 196 -16.57 3.24 11.20
CA ARG A 196 -17.78 2.73 11.88
C ARG A 196 -18.86 3.81 12.07
N GLY A 197 -18.47 5.05 12.31
CA GLY A 197 -19.40 6.18 12.41
C GLY A 197 -20.08 6.50 11.07
N ALA A 198 -19.35 6.39 9.95
CA ALA A 198 -19.89 6.59 8.61
C ALA A 198 -20.94 5.54 8.22
N THR A 199 -20.79 4.28 8.66
CA THR A 199 -21.80 3.23 8.45
C THR A 199 -23.01 3.39 9.38
N GLY A 200 -22.85 4.01 10.56
CA GLY A 200 -23.93 4.30 11.50
C GLY A 200 -24.90 5.40 11.05
N ILE A 201 -24.45 6.38 10.27
CA ILE A 201 -25.32 7.45 9.73
C ILE A 201 -26.29 6.90 8.67
N ALA A 202 -25.93 5.84 7.96
CA ALA A 202 -26.84 5.14 7.04
C ALA A 202 -27.85 4.22 7.76
N ALA A 203 -27.59 3.83 9.01
CA ALA A 203 -28.44 2.92 9.79
C ALA A 203 -29.39 3.64 10.78
N ALA A 204 -29.34 4.97 10.87
CA ALA A 204 -30.16 5.78 11.79
C ALA A 204 -31.64 5.92 11.38
N ALA A 205 -32.21 4.92 10.68
CA ALA A 205 -33.66 4.80 10.43
C ALA A 205 -34.36 3.77 11.35
N THR A 206 -33.63 3.05 12.20
CA THR A 206 -34.25 2.13 13.17
C THR A 206 -33.44 2.08 14.47
N ALA A 207 -34.06 2.52 15.56
CA ALA A 207 -33.46 2.62 16.89
C ALA A 207 -33.07 1.25 17.47
N PRO A 208 -31.92 1.10 18.16
CA PRO A 208 -31.60 -0.11 18.89
C PRO A 208 -31.87 0.03 20.40
N ALA A 209 -32.32 -1.08 21.01
CA ALA A 209 -32.45 -1.26 22.46
C ALA A 209 -31.07 -1.49 23.14
N PRO A 210 -30.92 -1.17 24.44
CA PRO A 210 -29.64 -1.26 25.13
C PRO A 210 -29.29 -2.73 25.45
N GLY A 211 -28.19 -3.24 24.89
CA GLY A 211 -27.59 -4.52 25.30
C GLY A 211 -27.08 -5.46 24.20
N ALA A 212 -27.27 -5.16 22.91
CA ALA A 212 -26.82 -6.04 21.83
C ALA A 212 -25.41 -5.65 21.31
N LEU A 213 -24.38 -6.29 21.86
CA LEU A 213 -23.14 -6.58 21.13
C LEU A 213 -23.44 -7.75 20.20
N LEU A 214 -23.82 -7.53 18.93
CA LEU A 214 -23.66 -8.50 17.83
C LEU A 214 -24.28 -7.97 16.52
N VAL A 215 -23.60 -8.32 15.42
CA VAL A 215 -23.91 -8.16 13.98
C VAL A 215 -23.30 -6.92 13.28
N PRO A 216 -22.41 -7.11 12.28
CA PRO A 216 -21.97 -6.03 11.40
C PRO A 216 -23.10 -5.62 10.43
N PRO A 217 -23.31 -4.32 10.15
CA PRO A 217 -24.35 -3.88 9.22
C PRO A 217 -24.01 -4.30 7.79
N ALA A 218 -24.95 -5.01 7.15
CA ALA A 218 -24.84 -5.64 5.84
C ALA A 218 -24.81 -4.69 4.61
N ALA A 219 -24.39 -3.44 4.77
CA ALA A 219 -24.27 -2.50 3.65
C ALA A 219 -23.14 -1.47 3.87
N ALA A 220 -21.94 -1.95 4.21
CA ALA A 220 -20.76 -1.10 4.06
C ALA A 220 -20.47 -0.93 2.57
N THR A 221 -20.28 0.31 2.10
CA THR A 221 -19.66 0.55 0.79
C THR A 221 -18.37 -0.28 0.70
N PRO A 222 -18.09 -1.00 -0.40
CA PRO A 222 -16.96 -1.93 -0.49
C PRO A 222 -15.62 -1.27 -0.10
N GLY A 223 -15.43 0.01 -0.44
CA GLY A 223 -14.25 0.78 -0.05
C GLY A 223 -14.09 1.00 1.46
N ALA A 224 -15.17 1.15 2.22
CA ALA A 224 -15.10 1.31 3.68
C ALA A 224 -14.70 0.01 4.38
N ALA A 225 -15.18 -1.14 3.89
CA ALA A 225 -14.81 -2.45 4.40
C ALA A 225 -13.34 -2.77 4.08
N ALA A 226 -12.90 -2.50 2.85
CA ALA A 226 -11.50 -2.65 2.44
C ALA A 226 -10.56 -1.76 3.28
N ALA A 227 -10.93 -0.49 3.49
CA ALA A 227 -10.20 0.44 4.36
C ALA A 227 -10.11 -0.08 5.80
N ALA A 228 -11.21 -0.59 6.36
CA ALA A 228 -11.21 -1.17 7.70
C ALA A 228 -10.28 -2.39 7.80
N CYS A 229 -10.26 -3.26 6.78
CA CYS A 229 -9.37 -4.41 6.72
C CYS A 229 -7.89 -3.99 6.68
N GLN A 230 -7.54 -3.05 5.80
CA GLN A 230 -6.18 -2.49 5.70
C GLN A 230 -5.74 -1.84 7.02
N LEU A 231 -6.61 -1.07 7.68
CA LEU A 231 -6.33 -0.46 8.98
C LEU A 231 -6.15 -1.52 10.08
N SER A 232 -7.01 -2.53 10.12
CA SER A 232 -6.87 -3.62 11.09
C SER A 232 -5.60 -4.44 10.86
N ALA A 233 -5.16 -4.63 9.63
CA ALA A 233 -3.89 -5.30 9.33
C ALA A 233 -2.68 -4.53 9.86
N LEU A 234 -2.67 -3.20 9.68
CA LEU A 234 -1.65 -2.32 10.27
C LEU A 234 -1.72 -2.29 11.81
N GLY A 235 -2.93 -2.31 12.37
CA GLY A 235 -3.17 -2.42 13.80
C GLY A 235 -2.65 -3.72 14.40
N VAL A 236 -2.89 -4.86 13.72
CA VAL A 236 -2.32 -6.16 14.08
C VAL A 236 -0.79 -6.10 14.05
N ALA A 237 -0.21 -5.57 12.96
CA ALA A 237 1.24 -5.43 12.80
C ALA A 237 1.88 -4.67 13.97
N ALA A 238 1.28 -3.56 14.39
CA ALA A 238 1.78 -2.80 15.54
C ALA A 238 1.49 -3.47 16.89
N ALA A 239 0.34 -4.11 17.04
CA ALA A 239 -0.06 -4.75 18.29
C ALA A 239 0.84 -5.94 18.65
N TRP A 240 1.21 -6.78 17.68
CA TRP A 240 2.11 -7.91 17.95
C TRP A 240 3.54 -7.44 18.24
N ARG A 241 4.04 -6.41 17.53
CA ARG A 241 5.36 -5.81 17.80
C ARG A 241 5.46 -5.14 19.17
N LEU A 242 4.35 -4.61 19.70
CA LEU A 242 4.26 -4.03 21.05
C LEU A 242 3.96 -5.06 22.15
N GLY A 243 3.59 -6.30 21.82
CA GLY A 243 3.10 -7.29 22.78
C GLY A 243 1.71 -6.95 23.35
N ALA A 244 0.92 -6.12 22.67
CA ALA A 244 -0.41 -5.69 23.11
C ALA A 244 -1.49 -6.73 22.74
N TRP A 245 -1.45 -7.90 23.38
CA TRP A 245 -2.29 -9.06 23.04
C TRP A 245 -3.80 -8.81 23.06
N ARG A 246 -4.28 -7.90 23.91
CA ARG A 246 -5.71 -7.54 23.98
C ARG A 246 -6.16 -6.77 22.74
N LEU A 247 -5.35 -5.83 22.26
CA LEU A 247 -5.64 -5.06 21.04
C LEU A 247 -5.51 -5.96 19.81
N LEU A 248 -4.52 -6.85 19.79
CA LEU A 248 -4.33 -7.85 18.74
C LEU A 248 -5.61 -8.69 18.54
N ARG A 249 -6.16 -9.25 19.62
CA ARG A 249 -7.45 -9.97 19.61
C ARG A 249 -8.60 -9.11 19.07
N GLY A 250 -8.63 -7.85 19.49
CA GLY A 250 -9.61 -6.88 19.02
C GLY A 250 -9.54 -6.65 17.50
N TYR A 251 -8.35 -6.51 16.93
CA TYR A 251 -8.20 -6.33 15.48
C TYR A 251 -8.41 -7.63 14.69
N LEU A 252 -7.94 -8.78 15.20
CA LEU A 252 -8.16 -10.08 14.55
C LEU A 252 -9.64 -10.45 14.49
N SER A 253 -10.43 -10.15 15.52
CA SER A 253 -11.88 -10.38 15.50
C SER A 253 -12.65 -9.53 14.47
N VAL A 254 -12.09 -8.39 14.06
CA VAL A 254 -12.65 -7.58 12.95
C VAL A 254 -12.38 -8.24 11.60
N LEU A 255 -11.25 -8.94 11.47
CA LEU A 255 -10.83 -9.62 10.24
C LEU A 255 -11.40 -11.04 10.11
N GLN A 256 -11.65 -11.70 11.24
CA GLN A 256 -12.21 -13.04 11.34
C GLN A 256 -13.56 -12.95 12.08
N PRO A 257 -14.67 -12.63 11.38
CA PRO A 257 -15.97 -12.68 12.01
C PRO A 257 -16.30 -14.13 12.44
N PRO A 258 -16.93 -14.34 13.60
CA PRO A 258 -17.16 -15.67 14.15
C PRO A 258 -18.10 -16.51 13.26
N GLY A 259 -17.57 -17.63 12.77
CA GLY A 259 -18.25 -18.89 12.44
C GLY A 259 -19.53 -18.87 11.61
N GLY A 260 -19.40 -18.95 10.28
CA GLY A 260 -20.41 -19.49 9.36
C GLY A 260 -19.74 -19.97 8.06
N PRO A 261 -20.31 -20.93 7.31
CA PRO A 261 -19.71 -21.40 6.05
C PRO A 261 -19.49 -20.28 5.01
N ASP A 262 -20.24 -19.18 5.13
CA ASP A 262 -20.16 -18.00 4.27
C ASP A 262 -19.14 -16.94 4.78
N SER A 263 -18.64 -17.08 6.02
CA SER A 263 -17.66 -16.15 6.60
C SER A 263 -16.26 -16.35 6.01
N GLY A 264 -15.98 -17.53 5.46
CA GLY A 264 -14.76 -17.82 4.70
C GLY A 264 -14.66 -16.99 3.42
N ALA A 265 -15.77 -16.74 2.73
CA ALA A 265 -15.79 -15.95 1.50
C ALA A 265 -15.60 -14.44 1.78
N ALA A 266 -16.22 -13.91 2.84
CA ALA A 266 -16.04 -12.52 3.24
C ALA A 266 -14.63 -12.26 3.80
N ALA A 267 -14.07 -13.19 4.58
CA ALA A 267 -12.69 -13.13 5.05
C ALA A 267 -11.68 -13.28 3.89
N ALA A 268 -11.98 -14.13 2.90
CA ALA A 268 -11.18 -14.26 1.69
C ALA A 268 -11.24 -13.01 0.80
N ALA A 269 -12.40 -12.36 0.68
CA ALA A 269 -12.55 -11.09 -0.04
C ALA A 269 -11.82 -9.94 0.68
N ALA A 270 -11.88 -9.90 2.01
CA ALA A 270 -11.09 -9.00 2.84
C ALA A 270 -9.58 -9.26 2.70
N ALA A 271 -9.17 -10.53 2.65
CA ALA A 271 -7.78 -10.93 2.43
C ALA A 271 -7.29 -10.62 1.01
N ALA A 272 -8.16 -10.68 0.00
CA ALA A 272 -7.87 -10.29 -1.37
C ALA A 272 -7.61 -8.78 -1.51
N ALA A 273 -8.20 -7.96 -0.62
CA ALA A 273 -7.94 -6.52 -0.56
C ALA A 273 -6.63 -6.16 0.17
N LEU A 274 -5.92 -7.15 0.74
CA LEU A 274 -4.68 -6.97 1.48
C LEU A 274 -3.48 -7.39 0.62
N GLY A 275 -2.44 -6.57 0.62
CA GLY A 275 -1.18 -6.91 -0.05
C GLY A 275 -0.45 -8.05 0.66
N ALA A 276 0.44 -8.75 -0.05
CA ALA A 276 1.23 -9.86 0.50
C ALA A 276 2.00 -9.49 1.79
N GLY A 277 2.45 -8.23 1.90
CA GLY A 277 3.08 -7.72 3.12
C GLY A 277 2.14 -7.64 4.32
N ASP A 278 0.87 -7.26 4.12
CA ASP A 278 -0.14 -7.24 5.20
C ASP A 278 -0.56 -8.65 5.61
N GLN A 279 -0.71 -9.54 4.63
CA GLN A 279 -1.03 -10.95 4.88
C GLN A 279 0.03 -11.63 5.75
N TRP A 280 1.32 -11.29 5.55
CA TRP A 280 2.40 -11.76 6.41
C TRP A 280 2.24 -11.30 7.86
N GLU A 281 2.04 -10.00 8.07
CA GLU A 281 1.89 -9.41 9.42
C GLU A 281 0.67 -9.97 10.16
N LEU A 282 -0.42 -10.23 9.44
CA LEU A 282 -1.61 -10.90 9.96
C LEU A 282 -1.36 -12.35 10.35
N GLY A 283 -0.67 -13.10 9.49
CA GLY A 283 -0.32 -14.49 9.76
C GLY A 283 0.51 -14.62 11.04
N VAL A 284 1.53 -13.75 11.22
CA VAL A 284 2.34 -13.72 12.45
C VAL A 284 1.47 -13.40 13.66
N GLY A 285 0.59 -12.40 13.56
CA GLY A 285 -0.34 -12.06 14.64
C GLY A 285 -1.24 -13.22 15.04
N ALA A 286 -1.81 -13.94 14.06
CA ALA A 286 -2.66 -15.11 14.30
C ALA A 286 -1.87 -16.28 14.90
N LEU A 287 -0.65 -16.56 14.43
CA LEU A 287 0.22 -17.60 14.99
C LEU A 287 0.53 -17.34 16.47
N LEU A 288 0.95 -16.11 16.80
CA LEU A 288 1.28 -15.76 18.18
C LEU A 288 0.06 -15.84 19.11
N GLU A 289 -1.12 -15.50 18.58
CA GLU A 289 -2.38 -15.63 19.31
C GLU A 289 -2.77 -17.10 19.56
N ALA A 290 -2.62 -17.96 18.55
CA ALA A 290 -2.83 -19.41 18.65
C ALA A 290 -1.84 -20.06 19.62
N MET A 291 -0.57 -19.67 19.57
CA MET A 291 0.48 -20.06 20.52
C MET A 291 0.09 -19.71 21.95
N GLN A 292 -0.44 -18.50 22.19
CA GLN A 292 -0.88 -18.08 23.52
C GLN A 292 -2.07 -18.90 24.04
N ARG A 293 -3.02 -19.25 23.16
CA ARG A 293 -4.16 -20.11 23.50
C ARG A 293 -3.73 -21.57 23.72
N GLY A 294 -2.64 -22.00 23.11
CA GLY A 294 -2.23 -23.41 23.09
C GLY A 294 -3.06 -24.25 22.12
N ALA A 295 -3.61 -23.63 21.08
CA ALA A 295 -4.35 -24.34 20.03
C ALA A 295 -3.35 -24.93 19.03
N GLU A 296 -2.92 -26.18 19.27
CA GLU A 296 -1.84 -26.82 18.51
C GLU A 296 -2.18 -27.00 17.02
N GLU A 297 -3.41 -27.42 16.69
CA GLU A 297 -3.83 -27.61 15.30
C GLU A 297 -3.89 -26.30 14.52
N GLU A 298 -4.43 -25.24 15.11
CA GLU A 298 -4.48 -23.90 14.49
C GLU A 298 -3.07 -23.34 14.27
N MET A 299 -2.19 -23.55 15.25
CA MET A 299 -0.78 -23.15 15.18
C MET A 299 -0.05 -23.88 14.04
N ARG A 300 -0.15 -25.21 14.01
CA ARG A 300 0.51 -26.06 13.01
C ARG A 300 -0.01 -25.77 11.59
N GLY A 301 -1.33 -25.66 11.44
CA GLY A 301 -1.98 -25.31 10.17
C GLY A 301 -1.58 -23.92 9.67
N GLY A 302 -1.60 -22.92 10.56
CA GLY A 302 -1.15 -21.56 10.24
C GLY A 302 0.32 -21.50 9.81
N LEU A 303 1.18 -22.26 10.51
CA LEU A 303 2.61 -22.29 10.23
C LEU A 303 2.89 -22.87 8.84
N GLN A 304 2.22 -23.98 8.52
CA GLN A 304 2.33 -24.62 7.21
C GLN A 304 1.81 -23.72 6.09
N ALA A 305 0.72 -22.99 6.32
CA ALA A 305 0.16 -22.03 5.36
C ALA A 305 1.11 -20.84 5.11
N MET A 306 1.73 -20.29 6.15
CA MET A 306 2.70 -19.20 5.98
C MET A 306 3.99 -19.68 5.31
N ARG A 307 4.48 -20.87 5.70
CA ARG A 307 5.68 -21.47 5.10
C ARG A 307 5.46 -21.77 3.62
N SER A 308 4.29 -22.30 3.22
CA SER A 308 3.97 -22.56 1.82
C SER A 308 3.84 -21.26 1.01
N SER A 309 3.24 -20.21 1.58
CA SER A 309 3.15 -18.89 0.95
C SER A 309 4.53 -18.28 0.66
N VAL A 310 5.47 -18.35 1.61
CA VAL A 310 6.84 -17.83 1.41
C VAL A 310 7.63 -18.70 0.42
N LEU A 311 7.52 -20.03 0.53
CA LEU A 311 8.19 -20.96 -0.38
C LEU A 311 7.67 -20.91 -1.81
N ALA A 312 6.44 -20.44 -2.04
CA ALA A 312 5.90 -20.27 -3.39
C ALA A 312 6.66 -19.21 -4.20
N VAL A 313 7.20 -18.17 -3.56
CA VAL A 313 7.85 -17.03 -4.22
C VAL A 313 9.38 -17.11 -4.13
N LEU A 314 9.92 -17.71 -3.06
CA LEU A 314 11.35 -17.74 -2.77
C LEU A 314 12.23 -18.28 -3.93
N PRO A 315 11.93 -19.43 -4.59
CA PRO A 315 12.79 -19.97 -5.63
C PRO A 315 12.95 -19.04 -6.83
N ALA A 316 11.87 -18.35 -7.22
CA ALA A 316 11.89 -17.41 -8.32
C ALA A 316 12.77 -16.19 -7.99
N VAL A 317 12.60 -15.62 -6.79
CA VAL A 317 13.38 -14.46 -6.36
C VAL A 317 14.86 -14.83 -6.13
N ALA A 318 15.14 -16.00 -5.57
CA ALA A 318 16.49 -16.50 -5.36
C ALA A 318 17.25 -16.75 -6.67
N ALA A 319 16.55 -17.12 -7.75
CA ALA A 319 17.14 -17.23 -9.07
C ALA A 319 17.54 -15.86 -9.67
N GLU A 320 16.91 -14.76 -9.23
CA GLU A 320 17.20 -13.41 -9.71
C GLU A 320 18.32 -12.74 -8.92
N SER A 321 18.25 -12.79 -7.59
CA SER A 321 19.29 -12.23 -6.72
C SER A 321 19.18 -12.76 -5.29
N TYR A 322 20.33 -13.08 -4.70
CA TYR A 322 20.40 -13.44 -3.29
C TYR A 322 19.96 -12.29 -2.36
N ALA A 323 20.32 -11.05 -2.70
CA ALA A 323 19.96 -9.88 -1.88
C ALA A 323 18.43 -9.73 -1.73
N ARG A 324 17.69 -10.01 -2.82
CA ARG A 324 16.21 -9.96 -2.82
C ARG A 324 15.58 -11.18 -2.15
N ALA A 325 16.25 -12.32 -2.16
CA ALA A 325 15.77 -13.52 -1.46
C ALA A 325 15.93 -13.41 0.06
N TYR A 326 16.86 -12.58 0.55
CA TYR A 326 17.20 -12.49 1.97
C TYR A 326 16.00 -12.19 2.89
N PRO A 327 15.11 -11.21 2.62
CA PRO A 327 13.94 -10.97 3.46
C PRO A 327 13.01 -12.19 3.56
N LEU A 328 12.90 -13.00 2.52
CA LEU A 328 12.08 -14.22 2.52
C LEU A 328 12.75 -15.35 3.32
N VAL A 329 14.07 -15.48 3.22
CA VAL A 329 14.84 -16.42 4.06
C VAL A 329 14.73 -16.05 5.54
N ALA A 330 14.82 -14.75 5.87
CA ALA A 330 14.63 -14.26 7.23
C ALA A 330 13.21 -14.59 7.75
N LYS A 331 12.17 -14.44 6.93
CA LYS A 331 10.80 -14.86 7.27
C LYS A 331 10.71 -16.36 7.56
N LEU A 332 11.35 -17.21 6.75
CA LEU A 332 11.37 -18.66 7.01
C LEU A 332 12.07 -18.99 8.32
N HIS A 333 13.19 -18.33 8.61
CA HIS A 333 13.90 -18.49 9.87
C HIS A 333 13.00 -18.11 11.05
N MET A 334 12.31 -16.95 10.99
CA MET A 334 11.33 -16.55 12.01
C MET A 334 10.25 -17.61 12.26
N LEU A 335 9.74 -18.28 11.21
CA LEU A 335 8.74 -19.34 11.37
C LEU A 335 9.31 -20.56 12.10
N THR A 336 10.55 -20.95 11.80
CA THR A 336 11.22 -22.05 12.49
C THR A 336 11.44 -21.74 13.97
N GLU A 337 11.88 -20.52 14.31
CA GLU A 337 12.04 -20.11 15.72
C GLU A 337 10.70 -20.15 16.48
N VAL A 338 9.61 -19.74 15.84
CA VAL A 338 8.27 -19.78 16.43
C VAL A 338 7.80 -21.23 16.66
N GLU A 339 8.13 -22.15 15.75
CA GLU A 339 7.85 -23.59 15.87
C GLU A 339 8.60 -24.21 17.04
N GLU A 340 9.89 -23.91 17.18
CA GLU A 340 10.74 -24.37 18.27
C GLU A 340 10.28 -23.82 19.64
N ALA A 341 9.97 -22.53 19.71
CA ALA A 341 9.44 -21.89 20.92
C ALA A 341 8.12 -22.53 21.37
N PHE A 342 7.20 -22.79 20.44
CA PHE A 342 5.94 -23.48 20.74
C PHE A 342 6.18 -24.90 21.28
N GLY A 343 7.12 -25.64 20.68
CA GLY A 343 7.50 -26.98 21.13
C GLY A 343 8.10 -27.01 22.55
N LEU A 344 8.75 -25.93 22.99
CA LEU A 344 9.21 -25.78 24.37
C LEU A 344 8.05 -25.43 25.32
N MET A 345 7.17 -24.52 24.92
CA MET A 345 6.01 -24.12 25.73
C MET A 345 5.03 -25.28 25.96
N SER A 346 4.82 -26.14 24.98
CA SER A 346 3.96 -27.32 25.11
C SER A 346 4.54 -28.34 26.10
N LYS A 347 5.86 -28.56 26.08
CA LYS A 347 6.56 -29.41 27.07
C LYS A 347 6.42 -28.87 28.49
N VAL A 348 6.55 -27.56 28.68
CA VAL A 348 6.39 -26.92 30.01
C VAL A 348 4.95 -27.01 30.50
N ARG A 349 3.95 -26.90 29.62
CA ARG A 349 2.54 -27.00 30.00
C ARG A 349 2.08 -28.44 30.27
N GLY A 350 2.78 -29.42 29.71
CA GLY A 350 2.52 -30.84 29.92
C GLY A 350 3.26 -31.49 31.10
N ALA A 351 4.19 -30.77 31.73
CA ALA A 351 4.91 -31.17 32.94
C ALA A 351 4.23 -30.61 34.20
#